data_AF-A0A0D0B2T7-F1
#
_entry.id   AF-A0A0D0B2T7-F1
#
_cell.length_a   1.000
_cell.length_b   1.000
_cell.length_c   1.000
_cell.angle_alpha   90.00
_cell.angle_beta   90.00
_cell.angle_gamma   90.00
#
_symmetry.space_group_name_H-M   'P 1'
#
loop_
_entity.id
_entity.type
_entity.pdbx_description
1 polymer ?
#
loop_
_entity_poly.entity_id
_entity_poly.type
_entity_poly.pdbx_seq_one_letter_code
_entity_poly.pdbx_strand_id
1 'polypeptide(L)'
;MANTAQSIILTTTAVRAFESHEGTICAVALFRDRQRMVTGSKDMTLRLWNLKSGTVSKIMKGHRSWVQCVVVSRDGQWQVVI
;
A
#
# COMPACT_ATOMS: atom_id res chain seq x y z
N MET A 1 0.67 -38.85 -17.94
CA MET A 1 -0.07 -37.82 -17.19
C MET A 1 0.92 -36.70 -16.85
N ALA A 2 1.01 -35.69 -17.71
CA ALA A 2 1.98 -34.62 -17.54
C ALA A 2 1.47 -33.64 -16.47
N ASN A 3 2.25 -33.46 -15.39
CA ASN A 3 2.04 -32.34 -14.49
C ASN A 3 2.50 -31.07 -15.22
N THR A 4 1.62 -30.10 -15.33
CA THR A 4 1.96 -28.79 -15.89
C THR A 4 2.30 -27.91 -14.71
N ALA A 5 3.60 -27.73 -14.46
CA ALA A 5 4.09 -26.68 -13.57
C ALA A 5 3.54 -25.34 -14.09
N GLN A 6 2.67 -24.69 -13.32
CA GLN A 6 2.19 -23.35 -13.63
C GLN A 6 3.38 -22.39 -13.47
N SER A 7 3.97 -22.02 -14.61
CA SER A 7 5.03 -21.04 -14.70
C SER A 7 4.49 -19.66 -14.28
N ILE A 8 4.95 -19.17 -13.13
CA ILE A 8 4.71 -17.81 -12.67
C ILE A 8 5.59 -16.88 -13.54
N ILE A 9 4.99 -16.26 -14.55
CA ILE A 9 5.65 -15.22 -15.36
C ILE A 9 5.73 -13.96 -14.50
N LEU A 10 6.93 -13.62 -14.01
CA LEU A 10 7.23 -12.34 -13.36
C LEU A 10 7.55 -11.29 -14.44
N THR A 11 6.53 -10.79 -15.15
CA THR A 11 6.70 -9.60 -15.98
C THR A 11 6.99 -8.41 -15.05
N THR A 12 8.15 -7.78 -15.21
CA THR A 12 8.60 -6.62 -14.41
C THR A 12 7.92 -5.30 -14.83
N THR A 13 6.95 -5.37 -15.76
CA THR A 13 6.18 -4.22 -16.21
C THR A 13 5.32 -3.68 -15.09
N ALA A 14 5.44 -2.39 -14.79
CA ALA A 14 4.57 -1.72 -13.83
C ALA A 14 3.11 -1.84 -14.30
N VAL A 15 2.30 -2.61 -13.55
CA VAL A 15 0.90 -2.90 -13.91
C VAL A 15 -0.03 -1.74 -13.53
N ARG A 16 0.40 -0.89 -12.59
CA ARG A 16 -0.40 0.23 -12.07
C ARG A 16 0.46 1.30 -11.41
N ALA A 17 0.17 2.56 -11.70
CA ALA A 17 0.75 3.72 -11.03
C ALA A 17 -0.25 4.31 -10.02
N PHE A 18 0.26 4.76 -8.88
CA PHE A 18 -0.53 5.35 -7.80
C PHE A 18 -0.04 6.79 -7.54
N GLU A 19 -0.57 7.74 -8.29
CA GLU A 19 -0.19 9.16 -8.20
C GLU A 19 -1.24 9.90 -7.39
N SER A 20 -0.95 10.23 -6.14
CA SER A 20 -1.88 11.08 -5.38
C SER A 20 -1.28 11.83 -4.20
N HIS A 21 -0.14 11.39 -3.65
CA HIS A 21 0.53 12.12 -2.59
C HIS A 21 1.14 13.43 -3.09
N GLU A 22 1.03 14.49 -2.29
CA GLU A 22 1.59 15.82 -2.61
C GLU A 22 3.05 15.95 -2.17
N GLY A 23 3.61 14.89 -1.59
CA GLY A 23 4.99 14.81 -1.14
C GLY A 23 5.58 13.42 -1.33
N THR A 24 6.90 13.32 -1.11
CA THR A 24 7.63 12.05 -1.22
C THR A 24 6.97 10.96 -0.37
N ILE A 25 6.68 9.82 -0.99
CA ILE A 25 6.26 8.61 -0.28
C ILE A 25 7.49 8.08 0.46
N CYS A 26 7.37 7.94 1.78
CA CYS A 26 8.46 7.45 2.62
C CYS A 26 8.23 6.02 3.12
N ALA A 27 6.98 5.55 3.11
CA ALA A 27 6.64 4.23 3.62
C ALA A 27 5.51 3.59 2.82
N VAL A 28 5.53 2.25 2.73
CA VAL A 28 4.49 1.43 2.11
C VAL A 28 4.31 0.13 2.89
N ALA A 29 3.06 -0.28 3.07
CA ALA A 29 2.73 -1.56 3.69
C ALA A 29 1.55 -2.23 2.97
N LEU A 30 1.68 -3.53 2.69
CA LEU A 30 0.63 -4.33 2.08
C LEU A 30 -0.18 -5.07 3.16
N PHE A 31 -1.48 -5.18 2.94
CA PHE A 31 -2.31 -6.04 3.78
C PHE A 31 -2.21 -7.50 3.36
N ARG A 32 -2.50 -8.39 4.30
CA ARG A 32 -2.50 -9.85 4.07
C ARG A 32 -3.48 -10.28 2.97
N ASP A 33 -4.56 -9.53 2.79
CA ASP A 33 -5.55 -9.78 1.74
C ASP A 33 -5.02 -9.49 0.31
N ARG A 34 -3.88 -8.80 0.18
CA ARG A 34 -3.29 -8.33 -1.08
C ARG A 34 -4.26 -7.52 -1.96
N GLN A 35 -5.32 -6.99 -1.36
CA GLN A 35 -6.30 -6.11 -2.00
C GLN A 35 -6.15 -4.68 -1.55
N ARG A 36 -5.41 -4.46 -0.47
CA ARG A 36 -5.19 -3.14 0.09
C ARG A 36 -3.73 -2.87 0.35
N MET A 37 -3.40 -1.59 0.42
CA MET A 37 -2.09 -1.07 0.74
C MET A 37 -2.23 0.24 1.52
N VAL A 38 -1.32 0.53 2.45
CA VAL A 38 -1.17 1.87 3.01
C VAL A 38 0.15 2.47 2.54
N THR A 39 0.12 3.74 2.18
CA THR A 39 1.32 4.56 1.92
C THR A 39 1.38 5.72 2.90
N GLY A 40 2.59 6.05 3.35
CA GLY A 40 2.90 7.21 4.18
C GLY A 40 3.77 8.20 3.42
N SER A 41 3.51 9.49 3.59
CA SER A 41 4.21 10.55 2.86
C SER A 41 4.66 11.71 3.75
N LYS A 42 5.61 12.50 3.22
CA LYS A 42 5.99 13.81 3.73
C LYS A 42 4.86 14.84 3.70
N ASP A 43 3.77 14.58 2.97
CA ASP A 43 2.54 15.38 3.02
C ASP A 43 1.76 15.23 4.34
N MET A 44 2.32 14.50 5.32
CA MET A 44 1.76 14.26 6.66
C MET A 44 0.44 13.46 6.61
N THR A 45 0.21 12.74 5.52
CA THR A 45 -0.95 11.87 5.36
C THR A 45 -0.53 10.42 5.16
N LEU A 46 -1.44 9.54 5.58
CA LEU A 46 -1.46 8.16 5.13
C LEU A 46 -2.59 7.98 4.13
N ARG A 47 -2.37 7.18 3.09
CA ARG A 47 -3.42 6.81 2.13
C ARG A 47 -3.61 5.32 2.12
N LEU A 48 -4.84 4.89 2.35
CA LEU A 48 -5.28 3.51 2.14
C LEU A 48 -5.73 3.37 0.70
N TRP A 49 -5.15 2.42 -0.02
CA TRP A 49 -5.45 2.11 -1.41
C TRP A 49 -6.26 0.82 -1.49
N ASN A 50 -7.19 0.80 -2.44
CA ASN A 50 -7.78 -0.43 -2.94
C ASN A 50 -7.04 -0.81 -4.23
N LEU A 51 -6.31 -1.92 -4.19
CA LEU A 51 -5.48 -2.40 -5.29
C LEU A 51 -6.30 -2.92 -6.47
N LYS A 52 -7.55 -3.38 -6.24
CA LYS A 52 -8.45 -3.78 -7.35
C LYS A 52 -8.86 -2.58 -8.19
N SER A 53 -9.36 -1.54 -7.53
CA SER A 53 -9.83 -0.32 -8.22
C SER A 53 -8.69 0.62 -8.60
N GLY A 54 -7.55 0.54 -7.92
CA GLY A 54 -6.44 1.48 -8.15
C GLY A 54 -6.65 2.82 -7.45
N THR A 55 -7.65 2.93 -6.59
CA THR A 55 -8.09 4.21 -6.01
C THR A 55 -7.75 4.33 -4.54
N VAL A 56 -7.61 5.57 -4.08
CA VAL A 56 -7.50 5.87 -2.65
C VAL A 56 -8.86 5.61 -2.00
N SER A 57 -8.92 4.60 -1.14
CA SER A 57 -10.11 4.29 -0.35
C SER A 57 -10.27 5.22 0.84
N LYS A 58 -9.17 5.70 1.43
CA LYS A 58 -9.21 6.60 2.59
C LYS A 58 -7.93 7.42 2.69
N ILE A 59 -8.07 8.71 3.00
CA ILE A 59 -6.97 9.58 3.40
C ILE A 59 -7.05 9.74 4.92
N MET A 60 -6.00 9.34 5.63
CA MET A 60 -5.91 9.50 7.08
C MET A 60 -5.01 10.70 7.35
N LYS A 61 -5.63 11.75 7.91
CA LYS A 61 -4.99 12.99 8.32
C LYS A 61 -4.88 13.00 9.85
N GLY A 62 -3.92 13.75 10.39
CA GLY A 62 -3.73 13.89 11.84
C GLY A 62 -2.27 13.88 12.28
N HIS A 63 -1.35 13.41 11.43
CA HIS A 63 0.07 13.56 11.68
C HIS A 63 0.47 15.03 11.62
N ARG A 64 1.29 15.47 12.57
CA ARG A 64 1.85 16.83 12.63
C ARG A 64 3.23 16.94 11.97
N SER A 65 3.72 15.82 11.41
CA SER A 65 5.03 15.71 10.79
C SER A 65 4.99 14.59 9.74
N TRP A 66 6.11 14.40 9.03
CA TRP A 66 6.26 13.41 7.97
C TRP A 66 6.00 11.98 8.48
N VAL A 67 5.32 11.19 7.66
CA VAL A 67 5.12 9.77 7.94
C VAL A 67 6.32 8.99 7.41
N GLN A 68 7.24 8.61 8.29
CA GLN A 68 8.47 7.91 7.91
C GLN A 68 8.33 6.39 7.87
N CYS A 69 7.41 5.82 8.65
CA CYS A 69 7.18 4.38 8.73
C CYS A 69 5.68 4.06 8.74
N VAL A 70 5.32 2.88 8.25
CA VAL A 70 3.97 2.33 8.31
C VAL A 70 4.07 0.83 8.60
N VAL A 71 3.34 0.38 9.62
CA VAL A 71 3.21 -1.03 9.96
C VAL A 71 1.75 -1.46 9.87
N VAL A 72 1.52 -2.74 9.54
CA VAL A 72 0.20 -3.35 9.44
C VAL A 72 0.11 -4.50 10.43
N SER A 73 -0.80 -4.39 11.42
CA SER A 73 -1.05 -5.47 12.37
C SER A 73 -1.73 -6.68 11.71
N ARG A 74 -1.52 -7.88 12.29
CA ARG A 74 -2.03 -9.17 11.76
C ARG A 74 -3.53 -9.39 12.00
N ASP A 75 -4.09 -8.65 12.94
CA ASP A 75 -5.35 -8.91 13.64
C ASP A 75 -6.54 -8.12 13.05
N GLY A 76 -6.33 -7.41 11.93
CA GLY A 76 -7.40 -6.74 11.19
C GLY A 76 -7.86 -5.42 11.82
N GLN A 77 -7.30 -5.03 12.97
CA GLN A 77 -7.44 -3.68 13.51
C GLN A 77 -6.18 -2.87 13.24
N TRP A 78 -6.38 -1.84 12.44
CA TRP A 78 -5.38 -0.93 11.89
C TRP A 78 -4.70 -0.18 13.03
N GLN A 79 -3.42 -0.44 13.27
CA GLN A 79 -2.57 0.47 14.00
C GLN A 79 -1.42 0.86 13.07
N VAL A 80 -1.49 2.10 12.57
CA VAL A 80 -0.36 2.69 11.88
C VAL A 80 0.49 3.38 12.94
N VAL A 81 1.68 2.82 13.19
CA VAL A 81 2.68 3.43 14.07
C VAL A 81 3.65 4.21 13.19
N ILE A 82 3.82 5.49 13.49
CA ILE A 82 4.82 6.42 12.93
C ILE A 82 6.07 6.37 13.78
#